data_AF-A0A396JH82-F1
#
_entry.id   AF-A0A396JH82-F1
#
_cell.length_a   1.000
_cell.length_b   1.000
_cell.length_c   1.000
_cell.angle_alpha   90.00
_cell.angle_beta   90.00
_cell.angle_gamma   90.00
#
_symmetry.space_group_name_H-M   'P 1'
#
loop_
_entity.id
_entity.type
_entity.pdbx_description
1 polymer ?
#
loop_
_entity_poly.entity_id
_entity_poly.type
_entity_poly.pdbx_seq_one_letter_code
_entity_poly.pdbx_strand_id
1 'polypeptide(L)'
;MSRAGYYLEPLLETSIFYIPTSVNQLPTWFPFLYIYLAIELVVKYRDFPLILRFHVMMGMLLETAFQIVSVASNYMPLIHFKGTLGMYYWAGLALAYIVIIMHSIRCALLGTFSNIPVISESALLHCLFNIGGFQRPF
;
A
#
# COMPACT_ATOMS: atom_id res chain seq x y z
N MET A 1 20.01 -18.85 -9.65
CA MET A 1 18.86 -18.78 -8.72
C MET A 1 19.38 -18.95 -7.29
N SER A 2 18.88 -18.16 -6.34
CA SER A 2 19.28 -18.23 -4.92
C SER A 2 18.63 -19.44 -4.24
N ARG A 3 19.30 -20.06 -3.25
CA ARG A 3 18.79 -21.22 -2.47
C ARG A 3 17.39 -21.00 -1.90
N ALA A 4 17.04 -19.76 -1.57
CA ALA A 4 15.71 -19.40 -1.06
C ALA A 4 14.60 -19.55 -2.13
N GLY A 5 14.91 -19.30 -3.40
CA GLY A 5 13.95 -19.46 -4.49
C GLY A 5 13.46 -20.90 -4.66
N TYR A 6 14.36 -21.88 -4.45
CA TYR A 6 14.06 -23.30 -4.58
C TYR A 6 13.02 -23.80 -3.55
N TYR A 7 12.98 -23.21 -2.35
CA TYR A 7 12.01 -23.59 -1.31
C TYR A 7 10.65 -22.88 -1.48
N LEU A 8 10.61 -21.75 -2.19
CA LEU A 8 9.39 -20.98 -2.44
C LEU A 8 8.63 -21.46 -3.68
N GLU A 9 9.33 -22.09 -4.62
CA GLU A 9 8.81 -22.60 -5.89
C GLU A 9 7.58 -23.53 -5.73
N PRO A 10 7.59 -24.58 -4.89
CA PRO A 10 6.42 -25.46 -4.72
C PRO A 10 5.23 -24.78 -4.02
N LEU A 11 5.50 -23.75 -3.21
CA LEU A 11 4.46 -23.00 -2.50
C LEU A 11 3.74 -22.03 -3.47
N LEU A 12 4.46 -21.51 -4.46
CA LEU A 12 3.91 -20.69 -5.52
C LEU A 12 3.03 -21.50 -6.47
N GLU A 13 3.45 -22.69 -6.88
CA GLU A 13 2.67 -23.56 -7.78
C GLU A 13 1.31 -23.98 -7.19
N THR A 14 1.28 -24.33 -5.91
CA THR A 14 0.03 -24.73 -5.23
C THR A 14 -0.95 -23.57 -5.06
N SER A 15 -0.47 -22.33 -4.91
CA SER A 15 -1.30 -21.14 -4.78
C SER A 15 -1.99 -20.76 -6.10
N ILE A 16 -1.31 -20.94 -7.24
CA ILE A 16 -1.85 -20.65 -8.57
C ILE A 16 -3.02 -21.58 -8.92
N PHE A 17 -3.01 -22.83 -8.44
CA PHE A 17 -4.08 -23.81 -8.69
C PHE A 17 -5.41 -23.46 -7.99
N TYR A 18 -5.37 -22.69 -6.91
CA TYR A 18 -6.55 -22.31 -6.13
C TYR A 18 -7.30 -21.09 -6.71
N ILE A 19 -6.70 -20.40 -7.69
CA ILE A 19 -7.31 -19.25 -8.35
C ILE A 19 -8.25 -19.76 -9.44
N PRO A 20 -9.57 -19.51 -9.35
CA PRO A 20 -10.50 -19.96 -10.37
C PRO A 20 -10.09 -19.39 -11.73
N THR A 21 -10.04 -20.25 -12.75
CA THR A 21 -9.58 -19.93 -14.11
C THR A 21 -10.24 -18.67 -14.71
N SER A 22 -11.45 -18.30 -14.29
CA SER A 22 -12.12 -17.06 -14.70
C SER A 22 -11.40 -15.78 -14.27
N VAL A 23 -10.73 -15.77 -13.11
CA VAL A 23 -10.00 -14.59 -12.62
C VAL A 23 -8.69 -14.39 -13.40
N ASN A 24 -8.08 -15.48 -13.86
CA ASN A 24 -6.87 -15.43 -14.70
C ASN A 24 -7.13 -14.93 -16.13
N GLN A 25 -8.38 -14.85 -16.58
CA GLN A 25 -8.74 -14.29 -17.89
C GLN A 25 -8.94 -12.76 -17.85
N LEU A 26 -9.03 -12.18 -16.65
CA LEU A 26 -9.14 -10.73 -16.52
C LEU A 26 -7.80 -10.07 -16.83
N PRO A 27 -7.80 -8.90 -17.49
CA PRO A 27 -6.57 -8.15 -17.70
C PRO A 27 -5.88 -7.89 -16.37
N THR A 28 -4.55 -8.03 -16.32
CA THR A 28 -3.77 -7.91 -15.09
C THR A 28 -3.99 -6.58 -14.35
N TRP A 29 -4.39 -5.52 -15.06
CA TRP A 29 -4.70 -4.19 -14.52
C TRP A 29 -6.10 -4.03 -13.92
N PHE A 30 -7.05 -4.88 -14.31
CA PHE A 30 -8.44 -4.82 -13.86
C PHE A 30 -8.62 -4.94 -12.33
N PRO A 31 -7.99 -5.91 -11.62
CA PRO A 31 -8.13 -6.01 -10.17
C PRO A 31 -7.55 -4.80 -9.43
N PHE A 32 -6.43 -4.24 -9.91
CA PHE A 32 -5.85 -3.02 -9.32
C PHE A 32 -6.79 -1.82 -9.45
N LEU A 33 -7.39 -1.64 -10.64
CA LEU A 33 -8.36 -0.57 -10.87
C LEU A 33 -9.62 -0.75 -10.01
N TYR A 34 -10.13 -1.98 -9.90
CA TYR A 34 -11.31 -2.29 -9.10
C TYR A 34 -11.10 -1.94 -7.62
N ILE A 35 -9.98 -2.37 -7.04
CA ILE A 35 -9.64 -2.08 -5.63
C ILE A 35 -9.46 -0.57 -5.43
N TYR A 36 -8.79 0.10 -6.37
CA TYR A 36 -8.60 1.55 -6.32
C TYR A 36 -9.92 2.32 -6.34
N LEU A 37 -10.83 1.97 -7.25
CA LEU A 37 -12.16 2.59 -7.33
C LEU A 37 -13.01 2.32 -6.09
N ALA A 38 -12.94 1.11 -5.53
CA ALA A 38 -13.63 0.78 -4.28
C ALA A 38 -13.14 1.64 -3.11
N ILE A 39 -11.83 1.86 -3.03
CA ILE A 39 -11.19 2.73 -2.04
C ILE A 39 -11.63 4.19 -2.21
N GLU A 40 -11.59 4.72 -3.44
CA GLU A 40 -12.05 6.08 -3.75
C GLU A 40 -13.53 6.28 -3.40
N LEU A 41 -14.37 5.29 -3.66
CA LEU A 41 -15.79 5.34 -3.34
C LEU A 41 -16.02 5.41 -1.83
N VAL A 42 -15.27 4.64 -1.04
CA VAL A 42 -15.27 4.72 0.43
C VAL A 42 -14.80 6.09 0.93
N VAL A 43 -13.76 6.66 0.32
CA VAL A 43 -13.25 7.99 0.71
C VAL A 43 -14.21 9.11 0.33
N LYS A 44 -14.96 8.97 -0.77
CA LYS A 44 -15.84 10.00 -1.33
C LYS A 44 -17.26 9.97 -0.74
N TYR A 45 -17.74 8.80 -0.32
CA TYR A 45 -19.03 8.72 0.38
C TYR A 45 -18.95 9.38 1.76
N ARG A 46 -19.77 10.42 1.95
CA ARG A 46 -19.81 11.20 3.19
C ARG A 46 -20.39 10.45 4.39
N ASP A 47 -21.11 9.35 4.14
CA ASP A 47 -21.76 8.54 5.17
C ASP A 47 -20.77 7.69 5.98
N PHE A 48 -19.55 7.49 5.49
CA PHE A 48 -18.52 6.75 6.23
C PHE A 48 -17.88 7.60 7.34
N PRO A 49 -17.56 6.99 8.50
CA PRO A 49 -16.95 7.71 9.61
C PRO A 49 -15.57 8.26 9.21
N LEU A 50 -15.24 9.44 9.72
CA LEU A 50 -13.98 10.15 9.43
C LEU A 50 -12.74 9.26 9.65
N ILE A 51 -12.75 8.44 10.70
CA ILE A 51 -11.65 7.52 11.04
C ILE A 51 -11.42 6.50 9.92
N LEU A 52 -12.49 5.91 9.39
CA LEU A 52 -12.39 4.94 8.31
C LEU A 52 -11.83 5.60 7.04
N ARG A 53 -12.33 6.79 6.70
CA ARG A 53 -11.86 7.56 5.54
C ARG A 53 -10.38 7.95 5.68
N PHE A 54 -9.97 8.32 6.90
CA PHE A 54 -8.58 8.63 7.22
C PHE A 54 -7.67 7.42 7.05
N HIS A 55 -7.99 6.26 7.62
CA HIS A 55 -7.16 5.04 7.48
C HIS A 55 -7.09 4.53 6.04
N VAL A 56 -8.18 4.65 5.29
CA VAL A 56 -8.19 4.31 3.86
C VAL A 56 -7.31 5.26 3.06
N MET A 57 -7.35 6.57 3.33
CA MET A 57 -6.47 7.55 2.70
C MET A 57 -5.00 7.34 3.09
N MET A 58 -4.73 7.03 4.37
CA MET A 58 -3.40 6.65 4.86
C MET A 58 -2.84 5.45 4.09
N GLY A 59 -3.67 4.43 3.84
CA GLY A 59 -3.29 3.26 3.06
C GLY A 59 -2.90 3.63 1.63
N MET A 60 -3.69 4.45 0.94
CA MET A 60 -3.36 4.92 -0.42
C MET A 60 -2.05 5.69 -0.48
N LEU A 61 -1.80 6.57 0.49
CA LEU A 61 -0.57 7.36 0.52
C LEU A 61 0.65 6.48 0.83
N LEU A 62 0.53 5.51 1.73
CA LEU A 62 1.59 4.54 2.03
C LEU A 62 1.96 3.69 0.82
N GLU A 63 0.95 3.22 0.09
CA GLU A 63 1.15 2.46 -1.15
C GLU A 63 1.86 3.31 -2.21
N THR A 64 1.42 4.55 -2.40
CA THR A 64 2.06 5.49 -3.33
C THR A 64 3.50 5.78 -2.93
N ALA A 65 3.78 5.97 -1.64
CA ALA A 65 5.13 6.15 -1.13
C ALA A 65 6.02 4.93 -1.41
N PHE A 66 5.50 3.71 -1.21
CA PHE A 66 6.23 2.48 -1.53
C PHE A 66 6.52 2.36 -3.04
N GLN A 67 5.57 2.72 -3.91
CA GLN A 67 5.80 2.76 -5.35
C GLN A 67 6.87 3.78 -5.74
N ILE A 68 6.86 4.98 -5.15
CA ILE A 68 7.91 5.99 -5.36
C ILE A 68 9.27 5.44 -4.93
N VAL A 69 9.38 4.81 -3.76
CA VAL A 69 10.62 4.20 -3.28
C VAL A 69 11.08 3.09 -4.23
N SER A 70 10.17 2.25 -4.71
CA SER A 70 10.48 1.18 -5.65
C SER A 70 11.03 1.73 -6.97
N VAL A 71 10.38 2.76 -7.54
CA VAL A 71 10.86 3.43 -8.76
C VAL A 71 12.19 4.14 -8.52
N ALA A 72 12.34 4.85 -7.39
CA ALA A 72 13.58 5.53 -7.01
C ALA A 72 14.75 4.56 -6.82
N SER A 73 14.47 3.35 -6.30
CA SER A 73 15.48 2.30 -6.09
C SER A 73 16.13 1.83 -7.39
N ASN A 74 15.42 1.93 -8.53
CA ASN A 74 15.98 1.61 -9.85
C ASN A 74 17.16 2.52 -10.23
N TYR A 75 17.22 3.73 -9.67
CA TYR A 75 18.32 4.68 -9.94
C TYR A 75 19.53 4.44 -9.04
N MET A 76 19.48 3.49 -8.10
CA MET A 76 20.58 3.22 -7.18
C MET A 76 21.43 2.03 -7.69
N PRO A 77 22.65 2.26 -8.21
CA PRO A 77 23.45 1.20 -8.82
C PRO A 77 23.95 0.16 -7.81
N LEU A 78 24.07 0.54 -6.52
CA LEU A 78 24.56 -0.35 -5.45
C LEU A 78 23.61 -1.53 -5.17
N ILE A 79 22.30 -1.36 -5.38
CA ILE A 79 21.29 -2.41 -5.17
C ILE A 79 21.38 -3.48 -6.27
N HIS A 80 21.80 -3.07 -7.47
CA HIS A 80 21.88 -3.93 -8.65
C HIS A 80 23.24 -4.64 -8.76
N PHE A 81 24.27 -4.16 -8.05
CA PHE A 81 25.60 -4.76 -8.10
C PHE A 81 25.64 -6.07 -7.30
N LYS A 82 25.95 -7.19 -7.98
CA LYS A 82 26.05 -8.55 -7.42
C LYS A 82 24.77 -9.21 -6.86
N GLY A 83 23.62 -8.55 -6.86
CA GLY A 83 22.31 -9.12 -6.48
C GLY A 83 22.12 -9.43 -4.98
N THR A 84 23.19 -9.75 -4.25
CA THR A 84 23.15 -10.05 -2.80
C THR A 84 22.75 -8.84 -1.96
N LEU A 85 23.31 -7.65 -2.26
CA LEU A 85 22.96 -6.41 -1.55
C LEU A 85 21.52 -5.97 -1.84
N GLY A 86 21.07 -6.16 -3.08
CA GLY A 86 19.68 -5.93 -3.45
C GLY A 86 18.70 -6.79 -2.65
N MET A 87 19.02 -8.07 -2.44
CA MET A 87 18.17 -8.95 -1.64
C MET A 87 18.01 -8.48 -0.19
N TYR A 88 19.10 -8.05 0.46
CA TYR A 88 19.03 -7.50 1.83
C TYR A 88 18.29 -6.16 1.87
N TYR A 89 18.50 -5.30 0.87
CA TYR A 89 17.80 -4.03 0.75
C TYR A 89 16.28 -4.24 0.65
N TRP A 90 15.84 -5.07 -0.30
CA TRP A 90 14.41 -5.34 -0.50
C TRP A 90 13.78 -6.05 0.71
N ALA A 91 14.50 -6.96 1.36
CA ALA A 91 14.04 -7.60 2.59
C ALA A 91 13.88 -6.59 3.74
N GLY A 92 14.85 -5.69 3.92
CA GLY A 92 14.78 -4.62 4.92
C GLY A 92 13.63 -3.65 4.64
N LEU A 93 13.45 -3.25 3.39
CA LEU A 93 12.36 -2.37 2.97
C LEU A 93 10.99 -3.02 3.17
N ALA A 94 10.84 -4.29 2.80
CA ALA A 94 9.61 -5.05 3.02
C ALA A 94 9.27 -5.18 4.51
N LEU A 95 10.27 -5.49 5.35
CA LEU A 95 10.08 -5.59 6.80
C LEU A 95 9.66 -4.25 7.41
N ALA A 96 10.32 -3.16 7.02
CA ALA A 96 9.95 -1.82 7.46
C ALA A 96 8.51 -1.46 7.07
N TYR A 97 8.11 -1.76 5.82
CA TYR A 97 6.76 -1.54 5.33
C TYR A 97 5.72 -2.34 6.12
N ILE A 98 5.99 -3.62 6.39
CA ILE A 98 5.10 -4.48 7.20
C ILE A 98 4.90 -3.88 8.60
N VAL A 99 5.96 -3.42 9.26
CA VAL A 99 5.86 -2.79 10.60
C VAL A 99 4.99 -1.54 10.57
N ILE A 100 5.16 -0.69 9.56
CA ILE A 100 4.35 0.53 9.38
C ILE A 100 2.88 0.18 9.16
N ILE A 101 2.59 -0.79 8.29
CA ILE A 101 1.23 -1.25 8.02
C ILE A 101 0.59 -1.87 9.27
N MET A 102 1.30 -2.73 10.01
CA MET A 102 0.81 -3.28 11.27
C MET A 102 0.48 -2.19 12.29
N HIS A 103 1.31 -1.14 12.38
CA HIS A 103 1.03 0.00 13.24
C HIS A 103 -0.25 0.73 12.81
N SER A 104 -0.43 0.98 11.51
CA SER A 104 -1.64 1.59 10.96
C SER A 104 -2.90 0.75 11.24
N ILE A 105 -2.82 -0.58 11.05
CA ILE A 105 -3.93 -1.50 11.35
C ILE A 105 -4.27 -1.47 12.83
N ARG A 106 -3.27 -1.48 13.72
CA ARG A 106 -3.50 -1.36 15.16
C ARG A 106 -4.24 -0.07 15.51
N CYS A 107 -3.84 1.06 14.92
CA CYS A 107 -4.52 2.34 15.08
C CYS A 107 -5.97 2.27 14.55
N ALA A 108 -6.19 1.63 13.39
CA ALA A 108 -7.52 1.47 12.79
C ALA A 108 -8.47 0.71 13.72
N LEU A 109 -7.99 -0.41 14.28
CA LEU A 109 -8.76 -1.26 15.18
C LEU A 109 -9.06 -0.58 16.51
N LEU A 110 -8.15 0.26 17.00
CA LEU A 110 -8.37 1.08 18.20
C LEU A 110 -9.22 2.33 17.94
N GLY A 111 -9.54 2.64 16.69
CA GLY A 111 -10.23 3.87 16.31
C GLY A 111 -9.38 5.13 16.53
N THR A 112 -8.05 5.00 16.59
CA THR A 112 -7.12 6.11 16.79
C THR A 112 -6.39 6.48 15.50
N PHE A 113 -6.02 7.75 15.36
CA PHE A 113 -5.25 8.21 14.20
C PHE A 113 -3.81 7.71 14.27
N SER A 114 -3.32 7.10 13.18
CA SER A 114 -1.92 6.71 13.05
C SER A 114 -1.03 7.94 12.86
N ASN A 115 0.00 8.11 13.70
CA ASN A 115 0.92 9.23 13.60
C ASN A 115 2.19 8.84 12.83
N ILE A 116 2.09 8.91 11.49
CA ILE A 116 3.23 8.77 10.59
C ILE A 116 3.51 10.17 10.02
N PRO A 117 4.69 10.77 10.26
CA PRO A 117 4.98 12.13 9.83
C PRO A 117 4.81 12.27 8.31
N VAL A 118 4.38 13.45 7.86
CA VAL A 118 4.04 13.80 6.46
C VAL A 118 2.80 13.08 5.91
N ILE A 119 2.68 11.77 6.10
CA ILE A 119 1.58 10.96 5.54
C ILE A 119 0.27 11.21 6.31
N SER A 120 0.34 11.20 7.64
CA SER A 120 -0.83 11.41 8.52
C SER A 120 -1.46 12.79 8.34
N GLU A 121 -0.63 13.83 8.28
CA GLU A 121 -1.10 15.19 8.04
C GLU A 121 -1.78 15.32 6.66
N SER A 122 -1.18 14.73 5.63
CA SER A 122 -1.74 14.72 4.27
C SER A 122 -3.08 13.99 4.20
N ALA A 123 -3.20 12.83 4.87
CA ALA A 123 -4.44 12.07 4.94
C ALA A 123 -5.55 12.83 5.69
N LEU A 124 -5.21 13.46 6.83
CA LEU A 124 -6.15 14.29 7.59
C LEU A 124 -6.64 15.48 6.77
N LEU A 125 -5.73 16.21 6.14
CA LEU A 125 -6.07 17.34 5.28
C LEU A 125 -7.03 16.89 4.17
N HIS A 126 -6.73 15.80 3.48
CA HIS A 126 -7.59 15.27 2.42
C HIS A 126 -9.00 14.91 2.92
N CYS A 127 -9.10 14.25 4.08
CA CYS A 127 -10.40 13.93 4.67
C CYS A 127 -11.18 15.19 5.08
N LEU A 128 -10.50 16.16 5.69
CA LEU A 128 -11.11 17.43 6.13
C LEU A 128 -11.64 18.24 4.95
N PHE A 129 -10.86 18.39 3.87
CA PHE A 129 -11.30 19.07 2.64
C PHE A 129 -12.54 18.45 2.01
N ASN A 130 -12.72 17.14 2.16
CA ASN A 130 -13.87 16.43 1.59
C ASN A 130 -15.14 16.51 2.48
N ILE A 131 -14.96 16.70 3.80
CA ILE A 131 -16.07 16.83 4.77
C ILE A 131 -16.54 18.27 4.91
N GLY A 132 -15.61 19.20 5.15
CA GLY A 132 -15.86 20.62 5.13
C GLY A 132 -15.28 21.16 3.84
N GLY A 133 -16.13 21.56 2.89
CA GLY A 133 -15.66 22.43 1.82
C GLY A 133 -15.07 23.65 2.52
N PHE A 134 -13.75 23.72 2.62
CA PHE A 134 -13.04 24.79 3.29
C PHE A 134 -13.41 26.05 2.51
N GLN A 135 -14.37 26.82 3.01
CA GLN A 135 -14.62 28.17 2.55
C GLN A 135 -13.31 28.90 2.75
N ARG A 136 -12.56 29.06 1.67
CA ARG A 136 -11.40 29.94 1.64
C ARG A 136 -11.94 31.37 1.83
N PRO A 137 -11.46 32.14 2.80
CA PRO A 137 -11.56 33.59 2.72
C PRO A 137 -10.44 34.04 1.77
N PHE A 138 -10.72 34.06 0.47
CA PHE A 138 -10.01 34.88 -0.49
C PHE A 138 -11.06 35.72 -1.23
#